data_AF-A0A2T0KHI3-F1
#
_entry.id   AF-A0A2T0KHI3-F1
#
_cell.length_a   1.000
_cell.length_b   1.000
_cell.length_c   1.000
_cell.angle_alpha   90.00
_cell.angle_beta   90.00
_cell.angle_gamma   90.00
#
_symmetry.space_group_name_H-M   'P 1'
#
loop_
_entity.id
_entity.type
_entity.pdbx_description
1 polymer ?
#
loop_
_entity_poly.entity_id
_entity_poly.type
_entity_poly.pdbx_seq_one_letter_code
_entity_poly.pdbx_strand_id
1 'polypeptide(L)'
;MRAPSVLKRVGVAAAAGMALATSGWIAPAQAASRTDCTTLWVRSDQSADVCKHYQAVGGGYYDGYVQVTRASQHVRVVASMDGATSTVTRAGGTGKRNFSSIRQAYLQACFGTGSACTGWW
;
A
#
# COMPACT_ATOMS: atom_id res chain seq x y z
N MET A 1 52.02 -13.32 22.54
CA MET A 1 50.93 -12.31 22.54
C MET A 1 51.40 -11.13 21.71
N ARG A 2 50.61 -10.73 20.69
CA ARG A 2 50.95 -9.69 19.70
C ARG A 2 50.47 -8.31 20.20
N ALA A 3 51.30 -7.28 20.02
CA ALA A 3 50.86 -5.90 19.96
C ALA A 3 51.77 -5.11 19.00
N PRO A 4 51.28 -4.68 17.82
CA PRO A 4 51.94 -3.64 17.03
C PRO A 4 51.28 -2.29 17.31
N SER A 5 52.05 -1.34 17.84
CA SER A 5 51.68 0.06 17.96
C SER A 5 52.02 0.79 16.65
N VAL A 6 51.06 0.92 15.74
CA VAL A 6 51.23 1.68 14.50
C VAL A 6 50.91 3.15 14.78
N LEU A 7 51.95 4.00 14.72
CA LEU A 7 51.84 5.45 14.82
C LEU A 7 51.21 6.05 13.55
N LYS A 8 50.16 6.86 13.76
CA LYS A 8 49.49 7.76 12.81
C LYS A 8 50.42 8.82 12.20
N ARG A 9 50.27 9.09 10.90
CA ARG A 9 50.36 10.43 10.25
C ARG A 9 49.45 10.41 9.00
N VAL A 10 48.22 10.89 9.08
CA VAL A 10 47.74 12.24 8.68
C VAL A 10 48.27 12.67 7.31
N GLY A 11 47.41 12.55 6.30
CA GLY A 11 47.53 13.21 5.01
C GLY A 11 46.16 13.76 4.61
N VAL A 12 45.94 15.04 4.90
CA VAL A 12 44.81 15.81 4.35
C VAL A 12 45.27 16.35 3.01
N ALA A 13 44.56 15.99 1.94
CA ALA A 13 44.67 16.68 0.66
C ALA A 13 43.25 16.85 0.10
N ALA A 14 42.72 18.06 0.28
CA ALA A 14 41.54 18.54 -0.38
C ALA A 14 41.87 18.82 -1.85
N ALA A 15 41.04 18.32 -2.78
CA ALA A 15 40.99 18.83 -4.14
C ALA A 15 39.53 18.85 -4.59
N ALA A 16 39.02 20.08 -4.70
CA ALA A 16 37.74 20.41 -5.28
C ALA A 16 37.69 20.06 -6.77
N GLY A 17 36.54 19.66 -7.29
CA GLY A 17 36.39 19.44 -8.73
C GLY A 17 35.02 18.98 -9.18
N MET A 18 34.18 19.96 -9.52
CA MET A 18 33.06 19.89 -10.46
C MET A 18 31.83 19.07 -10.05
N ALA A 19 30.91 19.79 -9.38
CA ALA A 19 29.49 19.53 -9.44
C ALA A 19 29.01 19.63 -10.91
N LEU A 20 28.80 18.49 -11.55
CA LEU A 20 27.95 18.41 -12.74
C LEU A 20 26.50 18.50 -12.27
N ALA A 21 25.96 19.71 -12.28
CA ALA A 21 24.53 19.94 -12.24
C ALA A 21 23.92 19.37 -13.53
N THR A 22 23.58 18.07 -13.51
CA THR A 22 22.68 17.51 -14.52
C THR A 22 21.30 18.07 -14.23
N SER A 23 20.96 19.12 -14.99
CA SER A 23 19.65 19.73 -15.07
C SER A 23 18.58 18.63 -15.13
N GLY A 24 17.87 18.49 -14.02
CA GLY A 24 16.79 17.53 -13.87
C GLY A 24 15.72 17.83 -14.89
N TRP A 25 15.66 17.00 -15.92
CA TRP A 25 14.39 16.70 -16.56
C TRP A 25 13.61 15.88 -15.53
N ILE A 26 12.97 16.59 -14.60
CA ILE A 26 11.89 15.99 -13.81
C ILE A 26 10.80 15.72 -14.84
N ALA A 27 10.85 14.53 -15.43
CA ALA A 27 9.71 13.99 -16.16
C ALA A 27 8.51 14.19 -15.22
N PRO A 28 7.38 14.74 -15.72
CA PRO A 28 6.19 14.83 -14.89
C PRO A 28 5.96 13.43 -14.36
N ALA A 29 5.99 13.28 -13.03
CA ALA A 29 5.67 12.02 -12.39
C ALA A 29 4.25 11.68 -12.86
N GLN A 30 4.16 10.84 -13.88
CA GLN A 30 2.91 10.44 -14.47
C GLN A 30 2.13 9.87 -13.30
N ALA A 31 0.97 10.47 -12.99
CA ALA A 31 0.12 10.03 -11.92
C ALA A 31 -0.13 8.53 -12.12
N ALA A 32 0.57 7.69 -11.35
CA ALA A 32 0.55 6.26 -11.55
C ALA A 32 -0.82 5.78 -11.11
N SER A 33 -1.65 5.43 -12.10
CA SER A 33 -2.94 4.80 -11.87
C SER A 33 -2.77 3.28 -11.99
N ARG A 34 -3.28 2.54 -11.01
CA ARG A 34 -3.21 1.09 -10.98
C ARG A 34 -4.50 0.50 -10.43
N THR A 35 -4.94 -0.57 -11.07
CA THR A 35 -5.94 -1.49 -10.53
C THR A 35 -5.25 -2.77 -10.13
N ASP A 36 -5.52 -3.26 -8.93
CA ASP A 36 -5.08 -4.55 -8.43
C ASP A 36 -6.30 -5.33 -7.93
N CYS A 37 -6.40 -6.62 -8.23
CA CYS A 37 -7.53 -7.46 -7.82
C CYS A 37 -7.02 -8.75 -7.21
N THR A 38 -7.70 -9.22 -6.16
CA THR A 38 -7.38 -10.48 -5.49
C THR A 38 -8.64 -11.17 -4.98
N THR A 39 -8.52 -12.44 -4.61
CA THR A 39 -9.54 -13.19 -3.89
C THR A 39 -9.11 -13.37 -2.45
N LEU A 40 -9.90 -12.85 -1.52
CA LEU A 40 -9.72 -13.01 -0.08
C LEU A 40 -10.47 -14.26 0.40
N TRP A 41 -9.72 -15.32 0.72
CA TRP A 41 -10.29 -16.58 1.21
C TRP A 41 -10.38 -16.55 2.75
N VAL A 42 -11.61 -16.60 3.28
CA VAL A 42 -11.87 -16.67 4.72
C VAL A 42 -11.95 -18.12 5.19
N ARG A 43 -12.51 -19.00 4.36
CA ARG A 43 -12.56 -20.46 4.53
C ARG A 43 -12.42 -21.13 3.16
N SER A 44 -12.26 -22.44 3.13
CA SER A 44 -12.09 -23.24 1.89
C SER A 44 -13.18 -23.00 0.82
N ASP A 45 -14.40 -22.64 1.23
CA ASP A 45 -15.56 -22.42 0.37
C ASP A 45 -16.14 -20.99 0.48
N GLN A 46 -15.48 -20.11 1.26
CA GLN A 46 -15.99 -18.77 1.58
C GLN A 46 -14.93 -17.72 1.23
N SER A 47 -15.23 -16.89 0.23
CA SER A 47 -14.31 -15.88 -0.25
C SER A 47 -15.01 -14.61 -0.71
N ALA A 48 -14.21 -13.58 -0.99
CA ALA A 48 -14.64 -12.38 -1.69
C ALA A 48 -13.59 -11.96 -2.73
N ASP A 49 -14.05 -11.63 -3.93
CA ASP A 49 -13.24 -11.04 -4.98
C ASP A 49 -13.28 -9.52 -4.81
N VAL A 50 -12.10 -8.94 -4.63
CA VAL A 50 -11.93 -7.52 -4.33
C VAL A 50 -10.92 -6.88 -5.27
N CYS A 51 -11.17 -5.62 -5.61
CA CYS A 51 -10.30 -4.81 -6.42
C CYS A 51 -10.01 -3.49 -5.72
N LYS A 52 -8.79 -2.97 -5.92
CA LYS A 52 -8.32 -1.67 -5.44
C LYS A 52 -7.81 -0.91 -6.66
N HIS A 53 -8.41 0.24 -6.92
CA HIS A 53 -7.90 1.21 -7.88
C HIS A 53 -7.35 2.40 -7.12
N TYR A 54 -6.19 2.89 -7.50
CA TYR A 54 -5.59 4.08 -6.91
C TYR A 54 -4.78 4.84 -7.94
N GLN A 55 -4.75 6.16 -7.79
CA GLN A 55 -3.97 7.09 -8.58
C GLN A 55 -3.19 8.00 -7.64
N ALA A 56 -1.88 8.12 -7.86
CA ALA A 56 -1.06 9.06 -7.08
C ALA A 56 -1.45 10.51 -7.42
N VAL A 57 -1.70 11.33 -6.39
CA VAL A 57 -2.06 12.76 -6.53
C VAL A 57 -0.99 13.71 -5.98
N GLY A 58 0.15 13.17 -5.52
CA GLY A 58 1.29 13.94 -5.00
C GLY A 58 1.41 13.88 -3.48
N GLY A 59 2.57 14.23 -2.93
CA GLY A 59 2.82 14.25 -1.47
C GLY A 59 2.73 12.87 -0.76
N GLY A 60 2.73 11.78 -1.53
CA GLY A 60 2.48 10.42 -1.05
C GLY A 60 1.01 10.10 -0.77
N TYR A 61 0.09 10.88 -1.35
CA TYR A 61 -1.35 10.66 -1.28
C TYR A 61 -1.90 10.04 -2.55
N TYR A 62 -3.03 9.35 -2.39
CA TYR A 62 -3.72 8.60 -3.44
C TYR A 62 -5.23 8.85 -3.38
N ASP A 63 -5.81 8.94 -4.58
CA ASP A 63 -7.25 8.95 -4.81
C ASP A 63 -7.66 7.65 -5.49
N GLY A 64 -8.88 7.17 -5.26
CA GLY A 64 -9.32 5.94 -5.90
C GLY A 64 -10.54 5.29 -5.28
N TYR A 65 -10.62 3.97 -5.41
CA TYR A 65 -11.71 3.20 -4.85
C TYR A 65 -11.28 1.77 -4.50
N VAL A 66 -12.00 1.19 -3.56
CA VAL A 66 -12.04 -0.26 -3.34
C VAL A 66 -13.39 -0.79 -3.77
N GLN A 67 -13.41 -2.00 -4.33
CA GLN A 67 -14.61 -2.63 -4.83
C GLN A 67 -14.65 -4.11 -4.45
N VAL A 68 -15.83 -4.59 -4.11
CA VAL A 68 -16.16 -6.01 -4.00
C VAL A 68 -17.00 -6.38 -5.20
N THR A 69 -16.47 -7.25 -6.05
CA THR A 69 -17.16 -7.70 -7.27
C THR A 69 -17.99 -8.95 -7.00
N ARG A 70 -17.58 -9.77 -6.03
CA ARG A 70 -18.29 -10.96 -5.58
C ARG A 70 -17.96 -11.26 -4.13
N ALA A 71 -18.91 -11.78 -3.37
CA ALA A 71 -18.68 -12.32 -2.03
C ALA A 71 -19.63 -13.51 -1.76
N SER A 72 -19.15 -14.53 -1.04
CA SER A 72 -20.02 -15.61 -0.54
C SER A 72 -21.05 -15.08 0.47
N GLN A 73 -22.18 -15.78 0.64
CA GLN A 73 -23.35 -15.32 1.41
C GLN A 73 -23.05 -14.87 2.84
N HIS A 74 -22.02 -15.43 3.47
CA HIS A 74 -21.62 -15.11 4.85
C HIS A 74 -20.36 -14.25 4.92
N VAL A 75 -19.80 -13.80 3.80
CA VAL A 75 -18.58 -13.01 3.76
C VAL A 75 -18.92 -11.53 3.58
N ARG A 76 -18.47 -10.70 4.52
CA ARG A 76 -18.47 -9.24 4.41
C ARG A 76 -17.06 -8.75 4.15
N VAL A 77 -16.91 -7.56 3.56
CA VAL A 77 -15.60 -6.94 3.32
C VAL A 77 -15.51 -5.61 4.05
N VAL A 78 -14.38 -5.41 4.73
CA VAL A 78 -14.05 -4.18 5.46
C VAL A 78 -12.82 -3.55 4.80
N ALA A 79 -12.85 -2.23 4.66
CA ALA A 79 -11.70 -1.44 4.23
C ALA A 79 -11.15 -0.61 5.39
N SER A 80 -9.83 -0.52 5.49
CA SER A 80 -9.11 0.45 6.33
C SER A 80 -8.48 1.50 5.43
N MET A 81 -8.78 2.77 5.68
CA MET A 81 -8.23 3.92 4.94
C MET A 81 -7.53 4.81 5.95
N ASP A 82 -6.20 4.89 5.89
CA ASP A 82 -5.36 5.57 6.90
C ASP A 82 -5.69 5.18 8.36
N GLY A 83 -6.01 3.89 8.57
CA GLY A 83 -6.35 3.33 9.88
C GLY A 83 -7.83 3.41 10.25
N ALA A 84 -8.64 4.20 9.54
CA ALA A 84 -10.09 4.25 9.76
C ALA A 84 -10.78 3.08 9.04
N THR A 85 -11.40 2.18 9.82
CA THR A 85 -12.06 1.00 9.28
C THR A 85 -13.53 1.24 8.97
N SER A 86 -14.02 0.66 7.88
CA SER A 86 -15.42 0.76 7.49
C SER A 86 -15.87 -0.43 6.64
N THR A 87 -17.14 -0.82 6.76
CA THR A 87 -17.70 -1.89 5.94
C THR A 87 -17.88 -1.40 4.50
N VAL A 88 -17.33 -2.12 3.52
CA VAL A 88 -17.54 -1.87 2.09
C VAL A 88 -18.83 -2.53 1.62
N THR A 89 -19.07 -3.77 2.05
CA THR A 89 -20.32 -4.49 1.76
C THR A 89 -20.72 -5.41 2.90
N ARG A 90 -22.03 -5.66 3.01
CA ARG A 90 -22.60 -6.65 3.93
C ARG A 90 -22.38 -8.07 3.41
N ALA A 91 -22.71 -9.06 4.22
CA ALA A 91 -22.50 -10.47 3.89
C ALA A 91 -23.17 -10.84 2.54
N GLY A 92 -22.41 -11.45 1.62
CA GLY A 92 -22.88 -11.82 0.28
C GLY A 92 -23.10 -10.67 -0.70
N GLY A 93 -22.81 -9.43 -0.28
CA GLY A 93 -23.03 -8.25 -1.10
C GLY A 93 -21.86 -7.93 -2.02
N THR A 94 -22.14 -7.06 -2.98
CA THR A 94 -21.13 -6.31 -3.74
C THR A 94 -21.13 -4.86 -3.27
N GLY A 95 -20.13 -4.08 -3.68
CA GLY A 95 -20.09 -2.67 -3.28
C GLY A 95 -18.81 -1.98 -3.74
N LYS A 96 -18.86 -0.66 -3.81
CA LYS A 96 -17.71 0.18 -4.11
C LYS A 96 -17.63 1.30 -3.10
N ARG A 97 -16.42 1.60 -2.64
CA ARG A 97 -16.15 2.75 -1.78
C ARG A 97 -15.00 3.56 -2.35
N ASN A 98 -15.31 4.81 -2.70
CA ASN A 98 -14.30 5.76 -3.15
C ASN A 98 -13.57 6.35 -1.93
N PHE A 99 -12.34 6.80 -2.17
CA PHE A 99 -11.51 7.51 -1.21
C PHE A 99 -10.71 8.59 -1.93
N SER A 100 -10.32 9.60 -1.17
CA SER A 100 -9.52 10.71 -1.68
C SER A 100 -8.51 11.12 -0.62
N SER A 101 -7.31 11.50 -1.07
CA SER A 101 -6.24 12.02 -0.26
C SER A 101 -5.84 11.12 0.90
N ILE A 102 -5.75 9.81 0.65
CA ILE A 102 -5.27 8.84 1.66
C ILE A 102 -3.86 8.35 1.33
N ARG A 103 -3.13 7.89 2.34
CA ARG A 103 -1.78 7.31 2.14
C ARG A 103 -1.83 5.81 1.96
N GLN A 104 -2.76 5.14 2.63
CA GLN A 104 -2.88 3.68 2.63
C GLN A 104 -4.34 3.23 2.62
N ALA A 105 -4.63 2.22 1.79
CA ALA A 105 -5.88 1.49 1.81
C ALA A 105 -5.60 0.00 1.94
N TYR A 106 -6.30 -0.67 2.84
CA TYR A 106 -6.27 -2.12 3.01
C TYR A 106 -7.68 -2.69 2.99
N LEU A 107 -7.81 -3.95 2.57
CA LEU A 107 -9.06 -4.71 2.58
C LEU A 107 -8.88 -5.99 3.37
N GLN A 108 -9.92 -6.42 4.06
CA GLN A 108 -10.00 -7.77 4.62
C GLN A 108 -11.42 -8.31 4.45
N ALA A 109 -11.53 -9.63 4.32
CA ALA A 109 -12.81 -10.33 4.29
C ALA A 109 -13.08 -10.96 5.67
N CYS A 110 -14.31 -10.89 6.14
CA CYS A 110 -14.73 -11.43 7.43
C CYS A 110 -15.93 -12.36 7.28
N PHE A 111 -15.96 -13.44 8.05
CA PHE A 111 -17.08 -14.36 8.10
C PHE A 111 -18.11 -13.91 9.16
N GLY A 112 -19.37 -13.73 8.74
CA GLY A 112 -20.48 -13.30 9.57
C GLY A 112 -20.30 -11.89 10.16
N THR A 113 -20.89 -11.67 11.33
CA THR A 113 -20.75 -10.43 12.11
C THR A 113 -19.56 -10.45 13.07
N GLY A 114 -18.83 -11.56 13.14
CA GLY A 114 -17.76 -11.80 14.11
C GLY A 114 -16.39 -11.22 13.72
N SER A 115 -15.38 -11.63 14.49
CA SER A 115 -13.96 -11.26 14.41
C SER A 115 -13.11 -12.17 13.50
N ALA A 116 -13.71 -13.22 12.92
CA ALA A 116 -13.01 -14.13 12.02
C ALA A 116 -12.80 -13.46 10.65
N CYS A 117 -11.65 -12.81 10.50
CA CYS A 117 -11.27 -12.08 9.29
C CYS A 117 -9.95 -12.59 8.72
N THR A 118 -9.74 -12.38 7.43
CA THR A 118 -8.43 -12.52 6.79
C THR A 118 -7.46 -11.48 7.33
N GLY A 119 -6.18 -11.64 7.02
CA GLY A 119 -5.24 -10.52 7.10
C GLY A 119 -5.62 -9.38 6.16
N TRP A 120 -5.03 -8.21 6.41
CA TRP A 120 -5.16 -7.02 5.56
C TRP A 120 -4.38 -7.18 4.25
N TRP A 121 -5.02 -6.82 3.13
CA TRP A 121 -4.48 -6.81 1.76
C TRP A 121 -4.47 -5.40 1.14
#